data_AF-A0A225UTA8-F1
#
_entry.id   AF-A0A225UTA8-F1
#
_cell.length_a   1.000
_cell.length_b   1.000
_cell.length_c   1.000
_cell.angle_alpha   90.00
_cell.angle_beta   90.00
_cell.angle_gamma   90.00
#
_symmetry.space_group_name_H-M   'P 1'
#
loop_
_entity.id
_entity.type
_entity.pdbx_description
1 polymer ?
#
loop_
_entity_poly.entity_id
_entity_poly.type
_entity_poly.pdbx_seq_one_letter_code
_entity_poly.pdbx_strand_id
1 'polypeptide(L)'
;MNNFEVEQQLLEYVLESRGTERCGGADKDSKPSKTLNDLFDEPNLAALLPSQITSVNASMVHFHMAVAALENGSWLESKKHFEEFLSLCKFSKVLFCAVRDYVYVLLQCKLPSLALKKCEHYLLELGNSATEDDAVVTILLLHLYKADALLCLERVNECYEYLKQTVQPKIQGFMKSGAPATSAISKEIE
;
A
#
# COMPACT_ATOMS: atom_id res chain seq x y z
N MET A 1 -13.34 -26.08 30.50
CA MET A 1 -12.13 -25.45 31.07
C MET A 1 -10.92 -26.26 30.58
N ASN A 2 -10.75 -26.40 29.26
CA ASN A 2 -9.90 -27.45 28.70
C ASN A 2 -8.65 -26.90 27.98
N ASN A 3 -8.52 -25.57 27.86
CA ASN A 3 -7.35 -24.94 27.22
C ASN A 3 -6.14 -24.87 28.15
N PHE A 4 -6.36 -24.77 29.46
CA PHE A 4 -5.26 -24.58 30.42
C PHE A 4 -4.45 -25.86 30.66
N GLU A 5 -5.10 -27.03 30.61
CA GLU A 5 -4.42 -28.33 30.70
C GLU A 5 -3.57 -28.63 29.46
N VAL A 6 -4.03 -28.20 28.29
CA VAL A 6 -3.28 -28.37 27.02
C VAL A 6 -2.06 -27.45 27.00
N GLU A 7 -2.18 -26.22 27.49
CA GLU A 7 -1.05 -25.30 27.62
C GLU A 7 -0.01 -25.79 28.64
N GLN A 8 -0.45 -26.41 29.74
CA GLN A 8 0.46 -27.02 30.73
C GLN A 8 1.22 -28.23 30.15
N GLN A 9 0.54 -29.12 29.42
CA GLN A 9 1.19 -30.28 28.80
C GLN A 9 2.21 -29.89 27.73
N LEU A 10 1.94 -28.82 26.97
CA LEU A 10 2.88 -28.30 25.97
C LEU A 10 4.13 -27.71 26.63
N LEU A 11 3.95 -26.98 27.75
CA LEU A 11 5.08 -26.42 28.52
C LEU A 11 5.94 -27.53 29.14
N GLU A 12 5.31 -28.59 29.63
CA GLU A 12 5.98 -29.76 30.20
C GLU A 12 6.83 -30.49 29.14
N TYR A 13 6.30 -30.65 27.92
CA TYR A 13 7.02 -31.25 26.79
C TYR A 13 8.22 -30.42 26.31
N VAL A 14 8.09 -29.08 26.30
CA VAL A 14 9.18 -28.16 25.95
C VAL A 14 10.27 -28.14 27.02
N LEU A 15 9.91 -28.34 28.29
CA LEU A 15 10.87 -28.41 29.39
C LEU A 15 11.59 -29.76 29.44
N GLU A 16 10.91 -30.88 29.17
CA GLU A 16 11.52 -32.22 29.08
C GLU A 16 12.52 -32.32 27.92
N SER A 17 12.23 -31.70 26.78
CA SER A 17 13.15 -31.65 25.63
C SER A 17 14.40 -30.79 25.85
N ARG A 18 14.37 -29.87 26.82
CA ARG A 18 15.52 -29.04 27.23
C ARG A 18 16.27 -29.55 28.47
N GLY A 19 15.73 -30.58 29.14
CA GLY A 19 16.19 -31.03 30.46
C GLY A 19 17.28 -32.12 30.48
N THR A 20 17.82 -32.56 29.33
CA THR A 20 18.80 -33.67 29.29
C THR A 20 20.11 -33.27 28.61
N GLU A 21 20.77 -32.21 29.10
CA GLU A 21 22.21 -32.03 28.92
C GLU A 21 22.92 -32.28 30.26
N ARG A 22 23.15 -33.56 30.58
CA ARG A 22 24.18 -33.98 31.53
C ARG A 22 25.20 -34.84 30.81
N CYS A 23 26.45 -34.41 30.95
CA CYS A 23 27.72 -34.96 30.47
C CYS A 23 27.77 -36.45 30.06
N GLY A 24 28.40 -36.67 28.89
CA GLY A 24 29.35 -37.77 28.69
C GLY A 24 29.01 -38.78 27.59
N GLY A 25 30.00 -39.07 26.74
CA GLY A 25 30.03 -40.29 25.92
C GLY A 25 29.91 -40.05 24.42
N ALA A 26 30.96 -40.42 23.69
CA ALA A 26 31.01 -40.44 22.24
C ALA A 26 30.01 -41.46 21.65
N ASP A 27 29.29 -41.09 20.59
CA ASP A 27 29.05 -42.01 19.48
C ASP A 27 28.60 -41.31 18.20
N LYS A 28 28.97 -41.93 17.08
CA LYS A 28 28.68 -41.51 15.71
C LYS A 28 27.20 -41.67 15.38
N ASP A 29 26.57 -40.59 14.93
CA ASP A 29 25.64 -40.52 13.78
C ASP A 29 24.84 -39.21 13.87
N SER A 30 25.41 -38.15 13.32
CA SER A 30 24.71 -36.87 13.17
C SER A 30 23.66 -36.98 12.06
N LYS A 31 22.45 -37.44 12.42
CA LYS A 31 21.25 -37.09 11.64
C LYS A 31 21.09 -35.56 11.70
N PRO A 32 20.76 -34.90 10.57
CA PRO A 32 20.66 -33.44 10.56
C PRO A 32 19.58 -33.05 11.57
N SER A 33 19.96 -32.19 12.53
CA SER A 33 18.99 -31.57 13.42
C SER A 33 17.99 -30.85 12.53
N LYS A 34 16.71 -31.25 12.58
CA LYS A 34 15.63 -30.50 11.96
C LYS A 34 15.81 -29.05 12.39
N THR A 35 16.07 -28.19 11.41
CA THR A 35 16.14 -26.76 11.63
C THR A 35 14.81 -26.34 12.24
N LEU A 36 14.80 -25.42 13.21
CA LEU A 36 13.57 -24.90 13.81
C LEU A 36 12.50 -24.51 12.77
N ASN A 37 12.95 -24.14 11.57
CA ASN A 37 12.12 -23.84 10.40
C ASN A 37 11.26 -25.02 9.94
N ASP A 38 11.77 -26.26 9.96
CA ASP A 38 11.05 -27.45 9.47
C ASP A 38 9.94 -27.91 10.43
N LEU A 39 9.93 -27.43 11.68
CA LEU A 39 8.92 -27.76 12.69
C LEU A 39 7.62 -26.96 12.48
N PHE A 40 7.72 -25.75 11.92
CA PHE A 40 6.59 -24.86 11.65
C PHE A 40 6.01 -25.03 10.24
N ASP A 41 6.72 -25.72 9.35
CA ASP A 41 6.25 -26.08 8.01
C ASP A 41 5.28 -27.29 8.00
N GLU A 42 5.00 -27.90 9.17
CA GLU A 42 3.94 -28.90 9.25
C GLU A 42 2.57 -28.23 9.06
N PRO A 43 1.72 -28.75 8.15
CA PRO A 43 0.45 -28.13 7.78
C PRO A 43 -0.54 -28.03 8.96
N ASN A 44 -0.33 -28.83 10.00
CA ASN A 44 -1.12 -28.80 11.23
C ASN A 44 -0.66 -27.72 12.23
N LEU A 45 0.62 -27.33 12.25
CA LEU A 45 1.13 -26.26 13.11
C LEU A 45 0.91 -24.87 12.50
N ALA A 46 1.00 -24.75 11.18
CA ALA A 46 0.69 -23.52 10.46
C ALA A 46 -0.74 -23.02 10.76
N ALA A 47 -1.71 -23.95 10.88
CA ALA A 47 -3.09 -23.63 11.23
C ALA A 47 -3.26 -23.05 12.65
N LEU A 48 -2.33 -23.32 13.57
CA LEU A 48 -2.34 -22.85 14.95
C LEU A 48 -1.61 -21.50 15.13
N LEU A 49 -0.83 -21.07 14.13
CA LEU A 49 -0.11 -19.81 14.12
C LEU A 49 -0.43 -19.00 12.84
N PRO A 50 -1.66 -18.47 12.70
CA PRO A 50 -2.05 -17.64 11.56
C PRO A 50 -1.13 -16.43 11.32
N SER A 51 -0.45 -15.97 12.39
CA SER A 51 0.55 -14.90 12.38
C SER A 51 1.84 -15.24 11.64
N GLN A 52 2.18 -16.52 11.45
CA GLN A 52 3.32 -16.94 10.62
C GLN A 52 2.95 -17.14 9.15
N ILE A 53 1.66 -17.32 8.82
CA ILE A 53 1.18 -17.47 7.44
C ILE A 53 1.19 -16.12 6.70
N THR A 54 0.98 -15.01 7.41
CA THR A 54 1.09 -13.65 6.85
C THR A 54 2.47 -13.09 7.12
N SER A 55 3.44 -13.38 6.24
CA SER A 55 4.75 -12.72 6.31
C SER A 55 4.58 -11.22 6.03
N VAL A 56 4.61 -10.43 7.11
CA VAL A 56 4.62 -8.97 7.01
C VAL A 56 5.94 -8.57 6.35
N ASN A 57 5.86 -8.01 5.15
CA ASN A 57 7.03 -7.51 4.42
C ASN A 57 7.26 -6.02 4.73
N ALA A 58 8.51 -5.56 4.55
CA ALA A 58 8.87 -4.18 4.86
C ALA A 58 8.04 -3.15 4.06
N SER A 59 7.67 -3.45 2.81
CA SER A 59 6.83 -2.56 2.02
C SER A 59 5.42 -2.39 2.63
N MET A 60 4.80 -3.47 3.12
CA MET A 60 3.51 -3.40 3.80
C MET A 60 3.58 -2.56 5.07
N VAL A 61 4.65 -2.70 5.87
CA VAL A 61 4.87 -1.86 7.06
C VAL A 61 4.97 -0.39 6.67
N HIS A 62 5.83 -0.05 5.70
CA HIS A 62 6.00 1.33 5.27
C HIS A 62 4.73 1.93 4.67
N PHE A 63 3.96 1.16 3.90
CA PHE A 63 2.67 1.61 3.38
C PHE A 63 1.70 1.96 4.51
N HIS A 64 1.48 1.06 5.47
CA HIS A 64 0.54 1.30 6.57
C HIS A 64 1.00 2.44 7.49
N MET A 65 2.30 2.53 7.79
CA MET A 65 2.86 3.65 8.54
C MET A 65 2.67 4.98 7.80
N ALA A 66 2.87 4.99 6.48
CA ALA A 66 2.67 6.19 5.66
C ALA A 66 1.20 6.66 5.67
N VAL A 67 0.25 5.73 5.54
CA VAL A 67 -1.19 6.03 5.58
C VAL A 67 -1.64 6.46 6.98
N ALA A 68 -1.19 5.80 8.04
CA ALA A 68 -1.52 6.22 9.40
C ALA A 68 -0.98 7.62 9.71
N ALA A 69 0.26 7.92 9.30
CA ALA A 69 0.84 9.25 9.45
C ALA A 69 0.11 10.31 8.61
N LEU A 70 -0.33 9.96 7.38
CA LEU A 70 -1.15 10.81 6.51
C LEU A 70 -2.46 11.19 7.21
N GLU A 71 -3.20 10.21 7.72
CA GLU A 71 -4.50 10.41 8.39
C GLU A 71 -4.36 11.26 9.66
N ASN A 72 -3.23 11.13 10.37
CA ASN A 72 -2.90 11.93 11.54
C ASN A 72 -2.37 13.34 11.20
N GLY A 73 -2.19 13.68 9.92
CA GLY A 73 -1.60 14.96 9.50
C GLY A 73 -0.09 15.09 9.77
N SER A 74 0.60 14.00 10.10
CA SER A 74 2.06 13.94 10.25
C SER A 74 2.71 13.87 8.85
N TRP A 75 2.69 14.98 8.11
CA TRP A 75 3.06 15.00 6.69
C TRP A 75 4.52 14.58 6.44
N LEU A 76 5.45 15.00 7.29
CA LEU A 76 6.88 14.69 7.14
C LEU A 76 7.18 13.20 7.36
N GLU A 77 6.53 12.59 8.34
CA GLU A 77 6.66 11.17 8.64
C GLU A 77 6.01 10.32 7.54
N SER A 78 4.81 10.72 7.11
CA SER A 78 4.11 10.10 5.99
C SER A 78 4.97 10.12 4.72
N LYS A 79 5.59 11.27 4.42
CA LYS A 79 6.51 11.42 3.27
C LYS A 79 7.65 10.41 3.33
N LYS A 80 8.31 10.29 4.48
CA LYS A 80 9.45 9.37 4.66
C LYS A 80 9.03 7.93 4.36
N HIS A 81 7.91 7.49 4.93
CA HIS A 81 7.45 6.12 4.75
C HIS A 81 6.92 5.84 3.34
N PHE A 82 6.29 6.82 2.67
CA PHE A 82 5.96 6.67 1.26
C PHE A 82 7.22 6.56 0.37
N GLU A 83 8.27 7.32 0.66
CA GLU A 83 9.54 7.23 -0.09
C GLU A 83 10.19 5.85 0.08
N GLU A 84 10.21 5.31 1.31
CA GLU A 84 10.68 3.94 1.60
C GLU A 84 9.80 2.90 0.89
N PHE A 85 8.47 3.01 0.98
CA PHE A 85 7.53 2.11 0.31
C PHE A 85 7.73 2.07 -1.22
N LEU A 86 7.77 3.25 -1.86
CA LEU A 86 7.91 3.38 -3.31
C LEU A 86 9.27 2.90 -3.82
N SER A 87 10.31 2.92 -2.98
CA SER A 87 11.62 2.37 -3.31
C SER A 87 11.64 0.82 -3.30
N LEU A 88 10.79 0.20 -2.50
CA LEU A 88 10.75 -1.25 -2.30
C LEU A 88 9.71 -1.96 -3.18
N CYS A 89 8.64 -1.26 -3.57
CA CYS A 89 7.52 -1.87 -4.25
C CYS A 89 7.74 -1.97 -5.76
N LYS A 90 7.53 -3.17 -6.32
CA LYS A 90 7.33 -3.39 -7.75
C LYS A 90 5.83 -3.25 -8.07
N PHE A 91 5.50 -2.73 -9.24
CA PHE A 91 4.15 -2.34 -9.67
C PHE A 91 3.05 -3.31 -9.19
N SER A 92 2.12 -2.81 -8.37
CA SER A 92 0.93 -3.52 -7.88
C SER A 92 -0.26 -2.56 -7.87
N LYS A 93 -1.49 -3.06 -7.68
CA LYS A 93 -2.69 -2.20 -7.59
C LYS A 93 -2.59 -1.15 -6.45
N VAL A 94 -1.93 -1.51 -5.36
CA VAL A 94 -1.67 -0.61 -4.21
C VAL A 94 -0.84 0.61 -4.63
N LEU A 95 -0.04 0.49 -5.70
CA LEU A 95 0.79 1.57 -6.21
C LEU A 95 -0.03 2.79 -6.64
N PHE A 96 -1.22 2.60 -7.24
CA PHE A 96 -2.05 3.73 -7.70
C PHE A 96 -2.45 4.63 -6.52
N CYS A 97 -3.05 4.03 -5.48
CA CYS A 97 -3.43 4.76 -4.26
C CYS A 97 -2.21 5.38 -3.57
N ALA A 98 -1.14 4.62 -3.40
CA ALA A 98 0.07 5.11 -2.74
C ALA A 98 0.73 6.28 -3.49
N VAL A 99 0.75 6.24 -4.82
CA VAL A 99 1.30 7.32 -5.65
C VAL A 99 0.46 8.58 -5.52
N ARG A 100 -0.87 8.46 -5.60
CA ARG A 100 -1.79 9.59 -5.38
C ARG A 100 -1.57 10.22 -4.00
N ASP A 101 -1.54 9.39 -2.96
CA ASP A 101 -1.43 9.86 -1.57
C ASP A 101 -0.06 10.47 -1.31
N TYR A 102 1.02 9.89 -1.85
CA TYR A 102 2.35 10.46 -1.76
C TYR A 102 2.45 11.85 -2.41
N VAL A 103 1.89 12.04 -3.61
CA VAL A 103 1.85 13.35 -4.27
C VAL A 103 1.08 14.36 -3.43
N TYR A 104 -0.06 13.97 -2.87
CA TYR A 104 -0.81 14.82 -1.95
C TYR A 104 0.03 15.22 -0.72
N VAL A 105 0.74 14.28 -0.09
CA VAL A 105 1.65 14.55 1.03
C VAL A 105 2.74 15.55 0.64
N LEU A 106 3.31 15.47 -0.57
CA LEU A 106 4.31 16.42 -1.03
C LEU A 106 3.75 17.85 -1.12
N LEU A 107 2.51 18.01 -1.56
CA LEU A 107 1.82 19.30 -1.58
C LEU A 107 1.59 19.83 -0.16
N GLN A 108 1.15 18.97 0.78
CA GLN A 108 0.98 19.36 2.18
C GLN A 108 2.31 19.74 2.86
N CYS A 109 3.40 19.08 2.48
CA CYS A 109 4.76 19.43 2.90
C CYS A 109 5.32 20.72 2.28
N LYS A 110 4.54 21.45 1.45
CA LYS A 110 4.99 22.65 0.73
C LYS A 110 6.17 22.39 -0.21
N LEU A 111 6.17 21.23 -0.87
CA LEU A 111 7.17 20.84 -1.87
C LEU A 111 6.58 20.76 -3.30
N PRO A 112 6.02 21.85 -3.84
CA PRO A 112 5.27 21.80 -5.10
C PRO A 112 6.14 21.47 -6.32
N SER A 113 7.42 21.86 -6.35
CA SER A 113 8.34 21.48 -7.44
C SER A 113 8.59 19.96 -7.50
N LEU A 114 8.71 19.32 -6.33
CA LEU A 114 8.88 17.87 -6.25
C LEU A 114 7.57 17.15 -6.60
N ALA A 115 6.44 17.65 -6.07
CA ALA A 115 5.12 17.14 -6.41
C ALA A 115 4.88 17.18 -7.93
N LEU A 116 5.19 18.30 -8.59
CA LEU A 116 5.05 18.44 -10.04
C LEU A 116 5.89 17.40 -10.80
N LYS A 117 7.18 17.26 -10.45
CA LYS A 117 8.07 16.27 -11.08
C LYS A 117 7.55 14.84 -10.90
N LYS A 118 7.02 14.53 -9.72
CA LYS A 118 6.45 13.21 -9.41
C LYS A 118 5.16 12.97 -10.19
N CYS A 119 4.25 13.95 -10.28
CA CYS A 119 3.06 13.84 -11.12
C CYS A 119 3.42 13.54 -12.57
N GLU A 120 4.39 14.25 -13.14
CA GLU A 120 4.82 14.03 -14.54
C GLU A 120 5.36 12.62 -14.76
N HIS A 121 6.21 12.15 -13.84
CA HIS A 121 6.72 10.79 -13.86
C HIS A 121 5.60 9.75 -13.81
N TYR A 122 4.71 9.84 -12.82
CA TYR A 122 3.66 8.86 -12.62
C TYR A 122 2.58 8.89 -13.71
N LEU A 123 2.25 10.07 -14.26
CA LEU A 123 1.32 10.17 -15.38
C LEU A 123 1.88 9.52 -16.65
N LEU A 124 3.20 9.56 -16.87
CA LEU A 124 3.85 8.85 -17.97
C LEU A 124 3.83 7.33 -17.75
N GLU A 125 4.13 6.87 -16.54
CA GLU A 125 4.16 5.44 -16.22
C GLU A 125 2.76 4.79 -16.19
N LEU A 126 1.78 5.47 -15.60
CA LEU A 126 0.44 4.92 -15.34
C LEU A 126 -0.55 5.21 -16.46
N GLY A 127 -0.27 6.20 -17.32
CA GLY A 127 -1.20 6.71 -18.33
C GLY A 127 -1.69 5.69 -19.37
N ASN A 128 -0.96 4.59 -19.55
CA ASN A 128 -1.26 3.55 -20.53
C ASN A 128 -1.82 2.25 -19.91
N SER A 129 -1.86 2.13 -18.59
CA SER A 129 -2.14 0.86 -17.89
C SER A 129 -3.48 0.84 -17.14
N ALA A 130 -4.24 1.93 -17.12
CA ALA A 130 -5.47 2.02 -16.34
C ALA A 130 -6.68 1.47 -17.12
N THR A 131 -7.09 0.26 -16.77
CA THR A 131 -8.32 -0.37 -17.25
C THR A 131 -9.41 -0.43 -16.18
N GLU A 132 -9.07 -0.15 -14.92
CA GLU A 132 -9.97 -0.23 -13.76
C GLU A 132 -10.40 1.17 -13.31
N ASP A 133 -11.67 1.32 -12.92
CA ASP A 133 -12.27 2.61 -12.54
C ASP A 133 -11.45 3.34 -11.46
N ASP A 134 -10.94 2.63 -10.46
CA ASP A 134 -10.11 3.21 -9.39
C ASP A 134 -8.76 3.76 -9.91
N ALA A 135 -8.12 3.05 -10.83
CA ALA A 135 -6.88 3.49 -11.46
C ALA A 135 -7.13 4.76 -12.30
N VAL A 136 -8.30 4.82 -12.92
CA VAL A 136 -8.71 5.93 -13.75
C VAL A 136 -9.03 7.18 -12.91
N VAL A 137 -9.74 7.04 -11.78
CA VAL A 137 -9.95 8.11 -10.80
C VAL A 137 -8.61 8.61 -10.24
N THR A 138 -7.70 7.69 -9.93
CA THR A 138 -6.35 8.03 -9.44
C THR A 138 -5.58 8.87 -10.46
N ILE A 139 -5.62 8.51 -11.74
CA ILE A 139 -4.98 9.29 -12.81
C ILE A 139 -5.60 10.68 -12.93
N LEU A 140 -6.92 10.80 -12.83
CA LEU A 140 -7.60 12.10 -12.83
C LEU A 140 -7.16 12.97 -11.64
N LEU A 141 -7.06 12.37 -10.44
CA LEU A 141 -6.56 13.08 -9.26
C LEU A 141 -5.09 13.52 -9.42
N LEU A 142 -4.23 12.70 -10.03
CA LEU A 142 -2.86 13.10 -10.35
C LEU A 142 -2.80 14.29 -11.32
N HIS A 143 -3.69 14.34 -12.30
CA HIS A 143 -3.81 15.51 -13.18
C HIS A 143 -4.21 16.77 -12.41
N LEU A 144 -5.14 16.66 -11.46
CA LEU A 144 -5.55 17.78 -10.61
C LEU A 144 -4.44 18.22 -9.65
N TYR A 145 -3.71 17.29 -9.04
CA TYR A 145 -2.54 17.61 -8.21
C TYR A 145 -1.40 18.24 -9.00
N LYS A 146 -1.20 17.85 -10.27
CA LYS A 146 -0.27 18.58 -11.15
C LYS A 146 -0.72 20.02 -11.36
N ALA A 147 -2.01 20.28 -11.58
CA ALA A 147 -2.53 21.64 -11.71
C ALA A 147 -2.34 22.44 -10.40
N ASP A 148 -2.62 21.83 -9.25
CA ASP A 148 -2.41 22.46 -7.93
C ASP A 148 -0.92 22.78 -7.69
N ALA A 149 -0.02 21.86 -8.04
CA ALA A 149 1.43 22.11 -7.99
C ALA A 149 1.84 23.29 -8.87
N LEU A 150 1.26 23.45 -10.06
CA LEU A 150 1.52 24.59 -10.95
C LEU A 150 1.00 25.91 -10.33
N LEU A 151 -0.17 25.89 -9.69
CA LEU A 151 -0.70 27.06 -8.97
C LEU A 151 0.18 27.44 -7.78
N CYS A 152 0.63 26.46 -6.99
CA CYS A 152 1.55 26.66 -5.87
C CYS A 152 2.91 27.23 -6.32
N LEU A 153 3.30 27.04 -7.59
CA LEU A 153 4.50 27.60 -8.21
C LEU A 153 4.23 28.92 -8.95
N GLU A 154 3.03 29.49 -8.84
CA GLU A 154 2.60 30.71 -9.51
C GLU A 154 2.66 30.64 -11.06
N ARG A 155 2.68 29.43 -11.62
CA ARG A 155 2.69 29.17 -13.08
C ARG A 155 1.26 29.16 -13.64
N VAL A 156 0.54 30.27 -13.42
CA VAL A 156 -0.91 30.39 -13.67
C VAL A 156 -1.27 30.11 -15.13
N ASN A 157 -0.52 30.67 -16.08
CA ASN A 157 -0.79 30.48 -17.52
C ASN A 157 -0.67 29.01 -17.93
N GLU A 158 0.37 28.32 -17.44
CA GLU A 158 0.59 26.92 -17.73
C GLU A 158 -0.48 26.04 -17.08
N CYS A 159 -0.89 26.36 -15.85
CA CYS A 159 -1.99 25.69 -15.19
C CYS A 159 -3.30 25.84 -15.97
N TYR A 160 -3.62 27.05 -16.44
CA TYR A 160 -4.82 27.32 -17.20
C TYR A 160 -4.87 26.51 -18.50
N GLU A 161 -3.79 26.56 -19.29
CA GLU A 161 -3.70 25.78 -20.53
C GLU A 161 -3.76 24.28 -20.25
N TYR A 162 -3.09 23.81 -19.19
CA TYR A 162 -3.13 22.41 -18.80
C TYR A 162 -4.53 21.93 -18.43
N LEU A 163 -5.26 22.71 -17.63
CA LEU A 163 -6.63 22.41 -17.23
C LEU A 163 -7.56 22.36 -18.45
N LYS A 164 -7.45 23.35 -19.34
CA LYS A 164 -8.28 23.47 -20.54
C LYS A 164 -8.01 22.36 -21.56
N GLN A 165 -6.75 22.08 -21.84
CA GLN A 165 -6.35 21.16 -22.91
C GLN A 165 -6.31 19.70 -22.47
N THR A 166 -6.00 19.41 -21.21
CA THR A 166 -5.78 18.04 -20.73
C THR A 166 -6.85 17.58 -19.75
N VAL A 167 -7.12 18.36 -18.71
CA VAL A 167 -7.97 17.91 -17.60
C VAL A 167 -9.45 17.95 -17.97
N GLN A 168 -9.92 19.06 -18.55
CA GLN A 168 -11.33 19.24 -18.93
C GLN A 168 -11.84 18.17 -19.91
N PRO A 169 -11.12 17.80 -20.98
CA PRO A 169 -11.55 16.70 -21.86
C PRO A 169 -11.64 15.36 -21.13
N LYS A 170 -10.73 15.07 -20.20
CA LYS A 170 -10.76 13.83 -19.40
C LYS A 170 -11.99 13.79 -18.49
N ILE A 171 -12.29 14.86 -17.77
CA ILE A 171 -13.49 14.97 -16.93
C ILE A 171 -14.76 14.77 -17.77
N GLN A 172 -14.85 15.44 -18.93
CA GLN A 172 -15.99 15.28 -19.83
C GLN A 172 -16.11 13.85 -20.37
N GLY A 173 -14.99 13.18 -20.63
CA GLY A 173 -14.96 11.75 -20.97
C GLY A 173 -15.60 10.90 -19.87
N PHE A 174 -15.21 11.13 -18.61
CA PHE A 174 -15.76 10.41 -17.45
C PHE A 174 -17.25 10.62 -17.24
N MET A 175 -17.70 11.87 -17.36
CA MET A 175 -19.12 12.18 -17.19
C MET A 175 -20.00 11.52 -18.26
N LYS A 176 -19.48 11.35 -19.48
CA LYS A 176 -20.20 10.71 -20.58
C LYS A 176 -20.22 9.19 -20.48
N SER A 177 -19.17 8.57 -19.94
CA SER A 177 -19.12 7.11 -19.73
C SER A 177 -19.95 6.65 -18.53
N GLY A 178 -20.23 7.54 -17.56
CA GLY A 178 -20.99 7.24 -16.34
C GLY A 178 -22.52 7.31 -16.44
N ALA A 179 -23.11 7.42 -17.64
CA ALA A 179 -24.56 7.55 -17.79
C ALA A 179 -25.24 6.24 -18.24
N PRO A 180 -25.97 5.52 -17.36
CA PRO A 180 -27.28 5.06 -17.75
C PRO A 180 -28.18 6.30 -17.86
N ALA A 181 -28.75 6.53 -19.03
CA ALA A 181 -29.74 7.58 -19.23
C ALA A 181 -30.90 7.39 -18.24
N THR A 182 -30.92 8.15 -17.14
CA THR A 182 -32.13 8.36 -16.38
C THR A 182 -32.94 9.39 -17.13
N SER A 183 -33.86 8.90 -17.95
CA SER A 183 -34.95 9.66 -18.59
C SER A 183 -35.96 10.13 -17.54
N ALA A 184 -35.52 10.89 -16.55
CA ALA A 184 -36.37 11.44 -15.51
C ALA A 184 -35.91 12.85 -15.24
N ILE A 185 -36.48 13.80 -15.99
CA ILE A 185 -36.86 15.18 -15.65
C ILE A 185 -37.01 15.90 -17.01
N SER A 186 -38.14 15.65 -17.66
CA SER A 186 -38.67 16.47 -18.77
C SER A 186 -40.17 16.23 -18.87
N LYS A 187 -40.87 16.46 -17.75
CA LYS A 187 -42.33 16.69 -17.70
C LYS A 187 -42.61 17.55 -16.49
N GLU A 188 -42.37 18.84 -16.62
CA GLU A 188 -43.11 19.89 -15.93
C GLU A 188 -42.79 21.19 -16.67
N ILE A 189 -43.71 21.56 -17.57
CA ILE A 189 -44.13 22.88 -18.06
C ILE A 189 -44.85 22.58 -19.38
N GLU A 190 -46.12 22.23 -19.26
CA GLU A 190 -47.20 22.61 -20.18
C GLU A 190 -48.50 22.71 -19.36
#